data_AF-A0A914Q213-F1
#
_entry.id   AF-A0A914Q213-F1
#
_cell.length_a   1.000
_cell.length_b   1.000
_cell.length_c   1.000
_cell.angle_alpha   90.00
_cell.angle_beta   90.00
_cell.angle_gamma   90.00
#
_symmetry.space_group_name_H-M   'P 1'
#
loop_
_entity.id
_entity.type
_entity.pdbx_description
1 polymer ?
#
loop_
_entity_poly.entity_id
_entity_poly.type
_entity_poly.pdbx_seq_one_letter_code
_entity_poly.pdbx_strand_id
1 'polypeptide(L)'
;MEIRRETRSMILLTFEWLRGWPYFSQFSTADKKILFRRCVLYHTIIDPAYLTLKIGYPNKFIMSNGMYVSMSETSETGWEDENEITSEIKKMIYMPLMHRVINEIIKPMKEINLTSLEYCVLKALISWKGSFHLVSPNSKEILKREMDVLFASLHHHYVKQQMNESVIAERMGNIVLLVSNVF
;
A
#
# COMPACT_ATOMS: atom_id res chain seq x y z
N MET A 1 9.46 5.20 -24.16
CA MET A 1 9.58 6.50 -23.45
C MET A 1 8.40 6.75 -22.49
N GLU A 2 7.29 6.02 -22.61
CA GLU A 2 6.06 6.15 -21.78
C GLU A 2 6.18 5.60 -20.35
N ILE A 3 6.84 4.46 -20.14
CA ILE A 3 7.04 3.86 -18.79
C ILE A 3 7.69 4.86 -17.81
N ARG A 4 8.62 5.70 -18.30
CA ARG A 4 9.27 6.74 -17.48
C ARG A 4 8.32 7.87 -17.06
N ARG A 5 7.26 8.13 -17.83
CA ARG A 5 6.30 9.22 -17.56
C ARG A 5 5.28 8.82 -16.49
N GLU A 6 4.82 7.57 -16.51
CA GLU A 6 3.87 7.05 -15.52
C GLU A 6 4.49 6.91 -14.14
N THR A 7 5.70 6.35 -14.07
CA THR A 7 6.47 6.26 -12.83
C THR A 7 6.74 7.64 -12.22
N ARG A 8 7.00 8.65 -13.05
CA ARG A 8 7.17 10.04 -12.57
C ARG A 8 5.89 10.57 -11.92
N SER A 9 4.73 10.26 -12.49
CA SER A 9 3.45 10.73 -11.96
C SER A 9 3.13 10.11 -10.60
N MET A 10 3.36 8.80 -10.44
CA MET A 10 3.22 8.12 -9.13
C MET A 10 4.17 8.71 -8.09
N ILE A 11 5.43 8.92 -8.45
CA ILE A 11 6.44 9.50 -7.56
C ILE A 11 6.01 10.90 -7.08
N LEU A 12 5.47 11.73 -7.98
CA LEU A 12 4.96 13.06 -7.61
C LEU A 12 3.73 12.97 -6.72
N LEU A 13 2.78 12.08 -7.01
CA LEU A 13 1.60 11.88 -6.16
C LEU A 13 1.98 11.40 -4.76
N THR A 14 2.94 10.48 -4.65
CA THR A 14 3.47 10.05 -3.36
C THR A 14 4.17 11.19 -2.61
N PHE A 15 4.87 12.08 -3.33
CA PHE A 15 5.50 13.24 -2.72
C PHE A 15 4.47 14.22 -2.16
N GLU A 16 3.43 14.54 -2.94
CA GLU A 16 2.34 15.42 -2.49
C GLU A 16 1.56 14.79 -1.33
N TRP A 17 1.29 13.48 -1.39
CA TRP A 17 0.70 12.74 -0.28
C TRP A 17 1.55 12.87 1.00
N LEU A 18 2.88 12.68 0.90
CA LEU A 18 3.78 12.77 2.04
C LEU A 18 3.87 14.20 2.58
N ARG A 19 3.88 15.20 1.71
CA ARG A 19 3.92 16.62 2.06
C ARG A 19 2.62 17.09 2.73
N GLY A 20 1.49 16.47 2.42
CA GLY A 20 0.19 16.78 3.02
C GLY A 20 0.10 16.50 4.52
N TRP A 21 1.04 15.74 5.10
CA TRP A 21 1.04 15.44 6.52
C TRP A 21 1.56 16.62 7.36
N PRO A 22 0.88 17.02 8.45
CA PRO A 22 1.23 18.21 9.24
C PRO A 22 2.67 18.23 9.77
N TYR A 23 3.22 17.06 10.08
CA TYR A 23 4.55 16.90 10.65
C TYR A 23 5.67 16.81 9.61
N PHE A 24 5.35 16.80 8.30
CA PHE A 24 6.35 16.70 7.26
C PHE A 24 7.42 17.79 7.38
N SER A 25 7.02 19.01 7.76
CA SER A 25 7.95 20.14 7.97
C SER A 25 9.00 19.87 9.04
N GLN A 26 8.67 19.06 10.06
CA GLN A 26 9.50 18.79 11.25
C GLN A 26 10.66 17.83 10.97
N PHE A 27 10.61 17.08 9.87
CA PHE A 27 11.68 16.16 9.51
C PHE A 27 12.89 16.89 8.90
N SER A 28 14.08 16.35 9.16
CA SER A 28 15.30 16.76 8.46
C SER A 28 15.20 16.46 6.96
N THR A 29 15.96 17.17 6.13
CA THR A 29 16.03 16.89 4.68
C THR A 29 16.47 15.45 4.39
N ALA A 30 17.35 14.88 5.23
CA ALA A 30 17.79 13.50 5.11
C ALA A 30 16.63 12.52 5.39
N ASP A 31 15.91 12.70 6.49
CA ASP A 31 14.78 11.85 6.86
C ASP A 31 13.61 11.98 5.87
N LYS A 32 13.33 13.19 5.36
CA LYS A 32 12.36 13.42 4.29
C LYS A 32 12.65 12.56 3.05
N LYS A 33 13.92 12.48 2.64
CA LYS A 33 14.33 11.65 1.50
C LYS A 33 14.15 10.15 1.78
N ILE A 34 14.45 9.71 3.00
CA ILE A 34 14.26 8.32 3.44
C ILE A 34 12.77 7.97 3.41
N LEU A 35 11.94 8.77 4.09
CA LEU A 35 10.48 8.61 4.13
C LEU A 35 9.90 8.58 2.72
N PHE A 36 10.31 9.51 1.86
CA PHE A 36 9.83 9.56 0.49
C PHE A 36 10.13 8.28 -0.29
N ARG A 37 11.39 7.81 -0.27
CA ARG A 37 11.78 6.56 -0.96
C ARG A 37 10.99 5.36 -0.46
N ARG A 38 10.76 5.28 0.85
CA ARG A 38 9.99 4.20 1.47
C ARG A 38 8.51 4.28 1.12
N CYS A 39 7.91 5.47 1.13
CA CYS A 39 6.53 5.67 0.69
C CYS A 39 6.36 5.24 -0.77
N VAL A 40 7.28 5.63 -1.67
CA VAL A 40 7.21 5.22 -3.09
C VAL A 40 7.23 3.70 -3.19
N LEU A 41 8.16 3.03 -2.50
CA LEU A 41 8.26 1.57 -2.50
C LEU A 41 6.94 0.91 -2.03
N TYR A 42 6.41 1.30 -0.88
CA TYR A 42 5.22 0.65 -0.35
C TYR A 42 3.93 1.00 -1.11
N HIS A 43 3.82 2.23 -1.62
CA HIS A 43 2.65 2.66 -2.40
C HIS A 43 2.58 1.92 -3.73
N THR A 44 3.71 1.57 -4.35
CA THR A 44 3.72 0.71 -5.55
C THR A 44 3.22 -0.71 -5.32
N ILE A 45 3.03 -1.13 -4.07
CA ILE A 45 2.47 -2.44 -3.72
C ILE A 45 1.03 -2.28 -3.24
N ILE A 46 0.81 -1.43 -2.23
CA ILE A 46 -0.49 -1.34 -1.55
C ILE A 46 -1.57 -0.67 -2.40
N ASP A 47 -1.20 0.27 -3.29
CA ASP A 47 -2.16 0.96 -4.15
C ASP A 47 -2.68 0.02 -5.25
N PRO A 48 -1.83 -0.69 -6.02
CA PRO A 48 -2.28 -1.76 -6.93
C PRO A 48 -3.09 -2.85 -6.23
N ALA A 49 -2.70 -3.26 -5.03
CA ALA A 49 -3.43 -4.27 -4.27
C ALA A 49 -4.86 -3.82 -3.96
N TYR A 50 -5.03 -2.59 -3.47
CA TYR A 50 -6.35 -2.05 -3.16
C TYR A 50 -7.20 -1.77 -4.41
N LEU A 51 -6.60 -1.26 -5.49
CA LEU A 51 -7.30 -1.11 -6.76
C LEU A 51 -7.76 -2.47 -7.30
N THR A 52 -6.90 -3.48 -7.22
CA THR A 52 -7.23 -4.85 -7.60
C THR A 52 -8.39 -5.37 -6.77
N LEU A 53 -8.38 -5.20 -5.44
CA LEU A 53 -9.50 -5.59 -4.58
C LEU A 53 -10.83 -4.98 -5.05
N LYS A 54 -10.83 -3.71 -5.48
CA LYS A 54 -12.06 -2.98 -5.82
C LYS A 54 -12.61 -3.29 -7.20
N ILE A 55 -11.76 -3.44 -8.22
CA ILE A 55 -12.23 -3.52 -9.62
C ILE A 55 -11.59 -4.66 -10.43
N GLY A 56 -10.62 -5.39 -9.89
CA GLY A 56 -9.89 -6.43 -10.63
C GLY A 56 -10.07 -7.86 -10.10
N TYR A 57 -10.24 -8.03 -8.79
CA TYR A 57 -10.27 -9.32 -8.14
C TYR A 57 -11.48 -10.18 -8.60
N PRO A 58 -11.31 -11.50 -8.84
CA PRO A 58 -10.07 -12.28 -8.72
C PRO A 58 -9.23 -12.35 -10.01
N ASN A 59 -9.77 -11.87 -11.14
CA ASN A 59 -9.28 -12.26 -12.47
C ASN A 59 -8.26 -11.30 -13.08
N LYS A 60 -8.17 -10.07 -12.56
CA LYS A 60 -7.33 -9.00 -13.11
C LYS A 60 -6.49 -8.40 -12.00
N PHE A 61 -5.21 -8.19 -12.25
CA PHE A 61 -4.34 -7.39 -11.38
C PHE A 61 -4.20 -6.00 -11.97
N ILE A 62 -4.66 -4.99 -11.23
CA ILE A 62 -4.70 -3.60 -11.67
C ILE A 62 -3.38 -2.93 -11.31
N MET A 63 -2.70 -2.38 -12.31
CA MET A 63 -1.47 -1.62 -12.16
C MET A 63 -1.76 -0.16 -11.80
N SER A 64 -0.76 0.54 -11.26
CA SER A 64 -0.91 1.94 -10.82
C SER A 64 -1.24 2.94 -11.93
N ASN A 65 -1.04 2.57 -13.20
CA ASN A 65 -1.41 3.37 -14.36
C ASN A 65 -2.87 3.13 -14.82
N GLY A 66 -3.61 2.25 -14.13
CA GLY A 66 -4.99 1.88 -14.47
C GLY A 66 -5.10 0.76 -15.51
N MET A 67 -3.98 0.34 -16.10
CA MET A 67 -3.94 -0.87 -16.94
C MET A 67 -4.04 -2.11 -16.05
N TYR A 68 -4.30 -3.27 -16.67
CA TYR A 68 -4.36 -4.52 -15.95
C TYR A 68 -3.69 -5.66 -16.71
N VAL A 69 -3.24 -6.65 -15.96
CA VAL A 69 -2.85 -7.95 -16.49
C VAL A 69 -3.84 -9.01 -16.04
N SER A 70 -4.05 -10.02 -16.87
CA SER A 70 -4.88 -11.16 -16.50
C SER A 70 -4.15 -12.06 -15.51
N MET A 71 -4.87 -12.54 -14.49
CA MET A 71 -4.37 -13.53 -13.53
C MET A 71 -4.73 -14.97 -13.93
N SER A 72 -5.39 -15.15 -15.08
CA SER A 72 -5.69 -16.47 -15.64
C SER A 72 -4.50 -17.00 -16.42
N GLU A 73 -4.09 -18.25 -16.17
CA GLU A 73 -2.99 -18.91 -16.89
C GLU A 73 -3.24 -19.03 -18.39
N THR A 74 -4.51 -19.13 -18.79
CA THR A 74 -4.95 -19.26 -20.19
C THR A 74 -5.03 -17.93 -20.94
N SER A 75 -4.82 -16.81 -20.28
CA SER A 75 -5.01 -15.47 -20.84
C SER A 75 -3.67 -14.78 -21.09
N GLU A 76 -3.55 -14.15 -22.25
CA GLU A 76 -2.36 -13.37 -22.61
C GLU A 76 -2.52 -11.86 -22.41
N THR A 77 -3.73 -11.39 -22.10
CA THR A 77 -4.00 -9.97 -21.89
C THR A 77 -3.08 -9.34 -20.84
N GLY A 78 -2.36 -8.29 -21.25
CA GLY A 78 -1.38 -7.56 -20.43
C GLY A 78 -0.02 -8.25 -20.30
N TRP A 79 0.16 -9.40 -20.96
CA TRP A 79 1.41 -10.17 -20.98
C TRP A 79 2.06 -10.21 -22.38
N GLU A 80 1.62 -9.37 -23.32
CA GLU A 80 2.09 -9.37 -24.71
C GLU A 80 3.60 -9.10 -24.82
N ASP A 81 4.29 -9.61 -25.84
CA ASP A 81 5.72 -9.35 -26.01
C ASP A 81 6.04 -7.84 -26.15
N GLU A 82 7.17 -7.42 -25.58
CA GLU A 82 7.76 -6.10 -25.75
C GLU A 82 9.14 -6.23 -26.40
N ASN A 83 9.65 -5.15 -27.01
CA ASN A 83 10.93 -5.19 -27.73
C ASN A 83 12.09 -5.70 -26.86
N GLU A 84 12.02 -5.47 -25.55
CA GLU A 84 13.06 -5.78 -24.58
C GLU A 84 12.81 -7.05 -23.76
N ILE A 85 11.60 -7.62 -23.77
CA ILE A 85 11.22 -8.74 -22.89
C ILE A 85 10.04 -9.55 -23.45
N THR A 86 10.15 -10.89 -23.40
CA THR A 86 9.07 -11.79 -23.84
C THR A 86 8.03 -12.00 -22.76
N SER A 87 6.82 -12.40 -23.18
CA SER A 87 5.69 -12.81 -22.36
C SER A 87 6.08 -13.85 -21.32
N GLU A 88 6.84 -14.88 -21.73
CA GLU A 88 7.27 -15.96 -20.85
C GLU A 88 8.16 -15.44 -19.73
N ILE A 89 9.14 -14.58 -20.05
CA ILE A 89 10.04 -14.00 -19.06
C ILE A 89 9.26 -13.07 -18.11
N LYS A 90 8.34 -12.25 -18.64
CA LYS A 90 7.46 -11.40 -17.83
C LYS A 90 6.65 -12.23 -16.85
N LYS A 91 5.95 -13.27 -17.32
CA LYS A 91 5.15 -14.15 -16.47
C LYS A 91 6.02 -14.84 -15.42
N MET A 92 7.19 -15.35 -15.81
CA MET A 92 8.12 -16.01 -14.89
C MET A 92 8.56 -15.08 -13.74
N ILE A 93 8.80 -13.79 -14.00
CA ILE A 93 9.25 -12.83 -12.98
C ILE A 93 8.07 -12.28 -12.16
N TYR A 94 6.99 -11.86 -12.82
CA TYR A 94 5.95 -11.06 -12.19
C TYR A 94 4.77 -11.88 -11.66
N MET A 95 4.38 -13.01 -12.28
CA MET A 95 3.25 -13.81 -11.79
C MET A 95 3.43 -14.29 -10.34
N PRO A 96 4.61 -14.81 -9.92
CA PRO A 96 4.82 -15.21 -8.53
C PRO A 96 4.64 -14.04 -7.55
N LEU A 97 5.13 -12.85 -7.93
CA LEU A 97 5.00 -11.63 -7.12
C LEU A 97 3.53 -11.19 -7.00
N MET A 98 2.78 -11.22 -8.11
CA MET A 98 1.36 -10.89 -8.12
C MET A 98 0.53 -11.89 -7.31
N HIS A 99 0.81 -13.19 -7.44
CA HIS A 99 0.17 -14.21 -6.60
C HIS A 99 0.47 -14.01 -5.12
N ARG A 100 1.70 -13.63 -4.77
CA ARG A 100 2.05 -13.28 -3.39
C ARG A 100 1.22 -12.11 -2.88
N VAL A 101 1.14 -11.01 -3.64
CA VAL A 101 0.30 -9.85 -3.27
C VAL A 101 -1.17 -10.25 -3.16
N ILE A 102 -1.69 -11.09 -4.06
CA ILE A 102 -3.07 -11.58 -3.99
C ILE A 102 -3.31 -12.38 -2.71
N ASN A 103 -2.41 -13.30 -2.38
CA ASN A 103 -2.59 -14.22 -1.27
C ASN A 103 -2.33 -13.57 0.10
N GLU A 104 -1.30 -12.74 0.21
CA GLU A 104 -0.86 -12.17 1.49
C GLU A 104 -1.53 -10.82 1.80
N ILE A 105 -1.99 -10.09 0.78
CA ILE A 105 -2.54 -8.74 0.95
C ILE A 105 -4.01 -8.72 0.52
N ILE A 106 -4.32 -9.00 -0.76
CA ILE A 106 -5.67 -8.77 -1.30
C ILE A 106 -6.72 -9.70 -0.67
N LYS A 107 -6.41 -11.00 -0.51
CA LYS A 107 -7.31 -11.97 0.14
C LYS A 107 -7.61 -11.56 1.59
N PRO A 108 -6.60 -11.30 2.46
CA PRO A 108 -6.84 -10.77 3.80
C PRO A 108 -7.66 -9.47 3.84
N MET A 109 -7.38 -8.51 2.95
CA MET A 109 -8.19 -7.29 2.85
C MET A 109 -9.66 -7.59 2.50
N LYS A 110 -9.90 -8.57 1.62
CA LYS A 110 -11.24 -9.00 1.24
C LYS A 110 -11.96 -9.68 2.39
N GLU A 111 -11.28 -10.60 3.09
CA GLU A 111 -11.84 -11.39 4.19
C GLU A 111 -12.34 -10.50 5.33
N ILE A 112 -11.61 -9.43 5.66
CA ILE A 112 -12.02 -8.50 6.73
C ILE A 112 -12.98 -7.40 6.27
N ASN A 113 -13.39 -7.42 4.99
CA ASN A 113 -14.15 -6.37 4.34
C ASN A 113 -13.54 -4.98 4.56
N LEU A 114 -12.28 -4.81 4.14
CA LEU A 114 -11.52 -3.58 4.33
C LEU A 114 -12.24 -2.38 3.69
N THR A 115 -12.55 -1.39 4.51
CA THR A 115 -13.16 -0.12 4.09
C THR A 115 -12.12 0.81 3.49
N SER A 116 -12.56 1.85 2.78
CA SER A 116 -11.66 2.88 2.25
C SER A 116 -10.94 3.66 3.35
N LEU A 117 -11.62 3.90 4.47
CA LEU A 117 -11.02 4.60 5.61
C LEU A 117 -9.92 3.74 6.25
N GLU A 118 -10.18 2.47 6.48
CA GLU A 118 -9.16 1.54 7.01
C GLU A 118 -7.98 1.39 6.06
N TYR A 119 -8.22 1.37 4.75
CA TYR A 119 -7.15 1.37 3.76
C TYR A 119 -6.27 2.62 3.87
N CYS A 120 -6.85 3.82 4.04
CA CYS A 120 -6.07 5.03 4.26
C CYS A 120 -5.18 4.93 5.52
N VAL A 121 -5.72 4.38 6.61
CA VAL A 121 -4.95 4.15 7.84
C VAL A 121 -3.85 3.12 7.61
N LEU A 122 -4.16 1.99 6.98
CA LEU A 122 -3.21 0.92 6.66
C LEU A 122 -2.06 1.44 5.79
N LYS A 123 -2.36 2.20 4.72
CA LYS A 123 -1.36 2.81 3.85
C LYS A 123 -0.41 3.74 4.63
N ALA A 124 -0.94 4.52 5.57
CA ALA A 124 -0.14 5.36 6.44
C ALA A 124 0.74 4.52 7.38
N LEU A 125 0.17 3.55 8.09
CA LEU A 125 0.89 2.67 9.01
C LEU A 125 2.06 1.92 8.34
N ILE A 126 1.85 1.35 7.16
CA ILE A 126 2.90 0.68 6.37
C ILE A 126 4.03 1.68 6.04
N SER A 127 3.67 2.89 5.62
CA SER A 127 4.64 3.93 5.25
C SER A 127 5.54 4.33 6.43
N TRP A 128 4.95 4.49 7.62
CA TRP A 128 5.66 4.87 8.85
C TRP A 128 6.47 3.72 9.42
N LYS A 129 5.86 2.55 9.61
CA LYS A 129 6.52 1.37 10.16
C LYS A 129 7.69 0.93 9.28
N GLY A 130 7.50 0.97 7.96
CA GLY A 130 8.52 0.61 6.99
C GLY A 130 9.71 1.58 6.96
N SER A 131 9.52 2.83 7.41
CA SER A 131 10.58 3.83 7.49
C SER A 131 11.25 3.89 8.87
N PHE A 132 10.60 3.32 9.88
CA PHE A 132 10.92 3.52 11.29
C PHE A 132 12.38 3.24 11.65
N HIS A 133 12.97 2.15 11.13
CA HIS A 133 14.34 1.76 11.48
C HIS A 133 15.43 2.60 10.77
N LEU A 134 15.07 3.35 9.73
CA LEU A 134 16.02 4.05 8.86
C LEU A 134 16.16 5.54 9.18
N VAL A 135 15.17 6.13 9.87
CA VAL A 135 15.17 7.55 10.19
C VAL A 135 15.89 7.85 11.51
N SER A 136 16.23 9.13 11.73
CA SER A 136 16.84 9.60 12.97
C SER A 136 15.97 9.34 14.22
N PRO A 137 16.56 9.30 15.43
CA PRO A 137 15.81 9.10 16.68
C PRO A 137 14.67 10.13 16.88
N ASN A 138 14.92 11.40 16.57
CA ASN A 138 13.87 12.44 16.65
C ASN A 138 12.70 12.13 15.69
N SER A 139 13.01 11.72 14.46
CA SER A 139 11.99 11.33 13.49
C SER A 139 11.23 10.06 13.90
N LYS A 140 11.87 9.12 14.61
CA LYS A 140 11.19 7.94 15.18
C LYS A 140 10.12 8.33 16.19
N GLU A 141 10.41 9.29 17.08
CA GLU A 141 9.42 9.76 18.05
C GLU A 141 8.22 10.43 17.38
N ILE A 142 8.47 11.23 16.33
CA ILE A 142 7.41 11.81 15.50
C ILE A 142 6.56 10.68 14.88
N LEU A 143 7.19 9.73 14.17
CA LEU A 143 6.46 8.63 13.53
C LEU A 143 5.67 7.77 14.52
N LYS A 144 6.21 7.52 15.71
CA LYS A 144 5.53 6.77 16.77
C LYS A 144 4.26 7.48 17.21
N ARG A 145 4.37 8.77 17.54
CA ARG A 145 3.23 9.61 17.92
C ARG A 145 2.16 9.61 16.83
N GLU A 146 2.54 9.68 15.56
CA GLU A 146 1.60 9.69 14.44
C GLU A 146 0.88 8.35 14.28
N MET A 147 1.58 7.22 14.47
CA MET A 147 0.93 5.90 14.50
C MET A 147 -0.07 5.80 15.66
N ASP A 148 0.26 6.31 16.85
CA ASP A 148 -0.65 6.32 18.00
C ASP A 148 -1.91 7.16 17.73
N VAL A 149 -1.74 8.33 17.09
CA VAL A 149 -2.87 9.20 16.67
C VAL A 149 -3.74 8.50 15.64
N LEU A 150 -3.17 7.78 14.68
CA LEU A 150 -3.92 7.02 13.68
C LEU A 150 -4.76 5.93 14.33
N PHE A 151 -4.20 5.16 15.26
CA PHE A 151 -4.94 4.13 15.99
C PHE A 151 -6.05 4.70 16.86
N ALA A 152 -5.77 5.78 17.60
CA ALA A 152 -6.78 6.46 18.42
C ALA A 152 -7.92 7.01 17.56
N SER A 153 -7.60 7.59 16.40
CA SER A 153 -8.58 8.14 15.46
C SER A 153 -9.45 7.05 14.84
N LEU A 154 -8.85 5.91 14.46
CA LEU A 154 -9.57 4.76 13.93
C LEU A 154 -10.50 4.14 14.99
N HIS A 155 -10.01 3.96 16.22
CA HIS A 155 -10.82 3.49 17.33
C HIS A 155 -12.02 4.42 17.60
N HIS A 156 -11.78 5.73 17.69
CA HIS A 156 -12.82 6.74 17.89
C HIS A 156 -13.87 6.72 16.77
N HIS A 157 -13.43 6.49 15.52
CA HIS A 157 -14.34 6.34 14.39
C HIS A 157 -15.29 5.15 14.57
N TYR A 158 -14.80 3.99 15.04
CA TYR A 158 -15.67 2.84 15.31
C TYR A 158 -16.60 3.06 16.50
N VAL A 159 -16.15 3.71 17.57
CA VAL A 159 -16.99 4.07 18.72
C VAL A 159 -18.13 4.98 18.27
N LYS A 160 -17.86 5.97 17.40
CA LYS A 160 -18.90 6.84 16.82
C LYS A 160 -19.93 6.09 15.97
N GLN A 161 -19.54 4.97 15.37
CA GLN A 161 -20.45 4.07 14.64
C GLN A 161 -21.23 3.12 15.57
N GLN A 162 -21.08 3.24 16.90
CA GLN A 162 -21.72 2.38 17.89
C GLN A 162 -21.38 0.89 17.71
N MET A 163 -20.17 0.60 17.25
CA MET A 163 -19.70 -0.77 17.11
C MET A 163 -19.42 -1.40 18.49
N ASN A 164 -19.70 -2.69 18.62
CA ASN A 164 -19.39 -3.45 19.83
C ASN A 164 -17.86 -3.50 20.09
N GLU A 165 -17.46 -3.40 21.36
CA GLU A 165 -16.04 -3.35 21.75
C GLU A 165 -15.24 -4.57 21.25
N SER A 166 -15.81 -5.78 21.28
CA SER A 166 -15.11 -6.97 20.76
C SER A 166 -14.85 -6.88 19.25
N VAL A 167 -15.80 -6.30 18.50
CA VAL A 167 -15.68 -6.11 17.05
C VAL A 167 -14.64 -5.03 16.76
N ILE A 168 -14.60 -3.96 17.55
CA ILE A 168 -13.57 -2.92 17.46
C ILE A 168 -12.18 -3.55 17.66
N ALA A 169 -12.00 -4.32 18.72
CA ALA A 169 -10.74 -4.98 19.03
C ALA A 169 -10.30 -5.93 17.90
N GLU A 170 -11.23 -6.74 17.37
CA GLU A 170 -10.98 -7.64 16.24
C GLU A 170 -10.54 -6.86 15.00
N ARG A 171 -11.27 -5.81 14.60
CA ARG A 171 -10.92 -5.00 13.42
C ARG A 171 -9.57 -4.31 13.58
N MET A 172 -9.30 -3.71 14.74
CA MET A 172 -8.00 -3.09 15.04
C MET A 172 -6.86 -4.11 14.93
N GLY A 173 -7.03 -5.30 15.52
CA GLY A 173 -6.08 -6.41 15.41
C GLY A 173 -5.84 -6.83 13.97
N ASN A 174 -6.90 -6.99 13.18
CA ASN A 174 -6.82 -7.34 11.76
C ASN A 174 -6.03 -6.31 10.95
N ILE A 175 -6.18 -5.00 11.22
CA ILE A 175 -5.37 -3.96 10.57
C ILE A 175 -3.90 -4.09 10.95
N VAL A 176 -3.57 -4.37 12.21
CA VAL A 176 -2.18 -4.58 12.65
C VAL A 176 -1.56 -5.82 12.01
N LEU A 177 -2.32 -6.91 11.89
CA LEU A 177 -1.89 -8.13 11.19
C LEU A 177 -1.63 -7.85 9.71
N LEU A 178 -2.52 -7.10 9.05
CA LEU A 178 -2.33 -6.69 7.65
C LEU A 178 -1.07 -5.86 7.43
N VAL A 179 -0.69 -5.00 8.37
CA VAL A 179 0.58 -4.25 8.29
C VAL A 179 1.77 -5.22 8.24
N SER A 180 1.71 -6.31 9.01
CA SER A 180 2.78 -7.32 9.07
C SER A 180 2.90 -8.10 7.77
N ASN A 181 1.81 -8.36 7.05
CA ASN A 181 1.83 -9.09 5.78
C ASN A 181 2.55 -8.35 4.64
N VAL A 182 2.86 -7.06 4.81
CA VAL A 182 3.55 -6.25 3.80
C VAL A 182 5.08 -6.27 3.97
N PHE A 183 5.59 -6.70 5.13
CA PHE A 183 7.03 -6.75 5.45
C PHE A 183 7.58 -8.18 5.42
#